data_AF-A0A2D9N4E4-F1
#
_entry.id   AF-A0A2D9N4E4-F1
#
_cell.length_a   1.000
_cell.length_b   1.000
_cell.length_c   1.000
_cell.angle_alpha   90.00
_cell.angle_beta   90.00
_cell.angle_gamma   90.00
#
_symmetry.space_group_name_H-M   'P 1'
#
loop_
_entity.id
_entity.type
_entity.pdbx_description
1 polymer ?
#
loop_
_entity_poly.entity_id
_entity_poly.type
_entity_poly.pdbx_seq_one_letter_code
_entity_poly.pdbx_strand_id
1 'polypeptide(L)'
;MNYEDLGKNVGKLVAEKQAAYGDSFGKAHKILKVLFPDGIKPDQYLDVLTICRVVDKLFRLATDPTYGDESPWRDICGYSLLSMG
;
A
#
# COMPACT_ATOMS: atom_id res chain seq x y z
N MET A 1 10.44 -18.80 21.62
CA MET A 1 10.00 -17.50 21.06
C MET A 1 8.79 -17.07 21.88
N ASN A 2 8.84 -15.93 22.56
CA ASN A 2 7.77 -15.46 23.42
C ASN A 2 6.73 -14.69 22.59
N TYR A 3 5.45 -15.07 22.67
CA TYR A 3 4.37 -14.42 21.93
C TYR A 3 4.13 -12.97 22.38
N GLU A 4 4.39 -12.65 23.64
CA GLU A 4 4.24 -11.29 24.15
C GLU A 4 5.25 -10.34 23.49
N ASP A 5 6.50 -10.75 23.40
CA ASP A 5 7.55 -9.96 22.75
C ASP A 5 7.31 -9.82 21.24
N LEU A 6 6.80 -10.88 20.60
CA LEU A 6 6.39 -10.82 19.21
C LEU A 6 5.27 -9.78 19.00
N GLY A 7 4.25 -9.79 19.87
CA GLY A 7 3.14 -8.83 19.82
C GLY A 7 3.61 -7.38 19.97
N LYS A 8 4.53 -7.11 20.91
CA LYS A 8 5.13 -5.78 21.09
C LYS A 8 5.87 -5.31 19.85
N ASN A 9 6.67 -6.18 19.24
CA ASN A 9 7.44 -5.84 18.03
C ASN A 9 6.52 -5.56 16.83
N VAL A 10 5.49 -6.39 16.63
CA VAL A 10 4.50 -6.18 15.56
C VAL A 10 3.72 -4.88 15.79
N GLY A 11 3.29 -4.61 17.03
CA GLY A 11 2.57 -3.38 17.38
C GLY A 11 3.40 -2.12 17.09
N LYS A 12 4.69 -2.13 17.47
CA LYS A 12 5.63 -1.05 17.16
C LYS A 12 5.74 -0.81 15.65
N LEU A 13 5.94 -1.87 14.87
CA LEU A 13 6.06 -1.78 13.41
C LEU A 13 4.79 -1.21 12.76
N VAL A 14 3.60 -1.64 13.21
CA VAL A 14 2.33 -1.13 12.69
C VAL A 14 2.16 0.35 13.00
N ALA A 15 2.54 0.80 14.20
CA ALA A 15 2.48 2.21 14.57
C ALA A 15 3.42 3.07 13.71
N GLU A 16 4.66 2.62 13.48
CA GLU A 16 5.61 3.29 12.59
C GLU A 16 5.08 3.42 11.16
N LYS A 17 4.49 2.36 10.61
CA LYS A 17 3.89 2.38 9.27
C LYS A 17 2.67 3.28 9.17
N GLN A 18 1.77 3.25 10.15
CA GLN A 18 0.61 4.13 10.18
C GLN A 18 1.02 5.62 10.25
N ALA A 19 2.13 5.94 10.93
CA ALA A 19 2.66 7.30 10.93
C ALA A 19 3.22 7.70 9.55
N ALA A 20 3.97 6.81 8.90
CA ALA A 20 4.62 7.09 7.62
C ALA A 20 3.68 7.12 6.40
N TYR A 21 2.62 6.32 6.41
CA TYR A 21 1.65 6.21 5.31
C TYR A 21 0.37 7.01 5.61
N GLY A 22 0.23 7.55 6.82
CA GLY A 22 -1.03 8.06 7.32
C GLY A 22 -2.09 6.95 7.39
N ASP A 23 -3.36 7.33 7.30
CA ASP A 23 -4.48 6.39 7.29
C ASP A 23 -4.70 5.73 5.90
N SER A 24 -3.63 5.18 5.30
CA SER A 24 -3.71 4.42 4.04
C SER A 24 -4.67 3.24 4.18
N PHE A 25 -4.50 2.46 5.26
CA PHE A 25 -5.33 1.28 5.52
C PHE A 25 -6.83 1.60 5.61
N GLY A 26 -7.21 2.68 6.32
CA GLY A 26 -8.60 3.10 6.47
C GLY A 26 -9.17 3.88 5.29
N LYS A 27 -8.35 4.37 4.35
CA LYS A 27 -8.81 5.24 3.23
C LYS A 27 -8.62 4.65 1.85
N ALA A 28 -7.63 3.82 1.59
CA ALA A 28 -7.34 3.26 0.26
C ALA A 28 -8.55 2.51 -0.32
N HIS A 29 -9.29 1.77 0.52
CA HIS A 29 -10.49 1.06 0.10
C HIS A 29 -11.59 1.97 -0.48
N LYS A 30 -11.61 3.27 -0.14
CA LYS A 30 -12.57 4.23 -0.69
C LYS A 30 -12.30 4.50 -2.17
N ILE A 31 -11.03 4.50 -2.57
CA ILE A 31 -10.63 4.61 -3.97
C ILE A 31 -11.07 3.35 -4.72
N LEU A 32 -10.85 2.16 -4.14
CA LEU A 32 -11.31 0.91 -4.76
C LEU A 32 -12.83 0.87 -4.94
N LYS A 33 -13.61 1.39 -3.98
CA LYS A 33 -15.08 1.51 -4.13
C LYS A 33 -15.49 2.41 -5.31
N VAL A 34 -14.70 3.43 -5.64
CA VAL A 34 -14.95 4.29 -6.80
C VAL A 34 -14.56 3.59 -8.11
N LEU A 35 -13.44 2.86 -8.12
CA LEU A 35 -12.92 2.20 -9.32
C LEU A 35 -13.66 0.90 -9.68
N PHE A 36 -14.13 0.16 -8.68
CA PHE A 36 -14.77 -1.14 -8.82
C PHE A 36 -16.12 -1.17 -8.09
N PRO A 37 -17.10 -0.33 -8.49
CA PRO A 37 -18.38 -0.23 -7.79
C PRO A 37 -19.18 -1.53 -7.79
N ASP A 38 -19.02 -2.36 -8.83
CA ASP A 38 -19.72 -3.63 -9.02
C ASP A 38 -18.86 -4.86 -8.62
N GLY A 39 -17.75 -4.61 -7.91
CA GLY A 39 -16.80 -5.64 -7.53
C GLY A 39 -15.68 -5.87 -8.56
N ILE A 40 -14.82 -6.84 -8.25
CA ILE A 40 -13.63 -7.17 -9.03
C ILE A 40 -13.79 -8.55 -9.64
N LYS A 41 -13.58 -8.67 -10.94
CA LYS A 41 -13.59 -9.96 -11.66
C LYS A 41 -12.19 -10.60 -11.67
N PRO A 42 -12.09 -11.95 -11.76
CA PRO A 42 -10.80 -12.65 -11.74
C PRO A 42 -9.79 -12.18 -12.80
N ASP A 43 -10.25 -11.83 -14.00
CA ASP A 43 -9.43 -11.30 -15.09
C ASP A 43 -8.82 -9.92 -14.79
N GLN A 44 -9.33 -9.20 -13.78
CA GLN A 44 -8.84 -7.89 -13.36
C GLN A 44 -7.84 -7.94 -12.20
N TYR A 45 -7.54 -9.12 -11.65
CA TYR A 45 -6.75 -9.23 -10.41
C TYR A 45 -5.34 -8.65 -10.52
N LEU A 46 -4.70 -8.75 -11.69
CA LEU A 46 -3.37 -8.16 -11.91
C LEU A 46 -3.42 -6.63 -11.83
N ASP A 47 -4.37 -6.01 -12.52
CA ASP A 47 -4.53 -4.55 -12.50
C ASP A 47 -4.94 -4.04 -11.12
N VAL A 48 -5.82 -4.77 -10.44
CA VAL A 48 -6.22 -4.42 -9.08
C VAL A 48 -5.03 -4.48 -8.13
N LEU A 49 -4.17 -5.50 -8.25
CA LEU A 49 -2.96 -5.60 -7.44
C LEU A 49 -2.05 -4.38 -7.67
N THR A 50 -1.80 -3.98 -8.92
CA THR A 50 -0.92 -2.84 -9.19
C THR A 50 -1.56 -1.52 -8.76
N ILE A 51 -2.86 -1.34 -8.96
CA ILE A 51 -3.62 -0.18 -8.44
C ILE A 51 -3.49 -0.09 -6.91
N CYS A 52 -3.72 -1.18 -6.18
CA CYS A 52 -3.60 -1.19 -4.71
C CYS A 52 -2.21 -0.74 -4.26
N ARG A 53 -1.16 -1.23 -4.93
CA ARG A 53 0.23 -0.87 -4.60
C ARG A 53 0.53 0.58 -4.93
N VAL A 54 0.04 1.10 -6.05
CA VAL A 54 0.19 2.53 -6.40
C VAL A 54 -0.51 3.41 -5.38
N VAL A 55 -1.76 3.10 -5.03
CA VAL A 55 -2.53 3.86 -4.02
C VAL A 55 -1.79 3.92 -2.70
N ASP A 56 -1.25 2.80 -2.22
CA ASP A 56 -0.48 2.76 -0.96
C ASP A 56 0.79 3.66 -1.03
N LYS A 57 1.49 3.65 -2.17
CA LYS A 57 2.65 4.54 -2.39
C LYS A 57 2.24 6.01 -2.46
N LEU A 58 1.07 6.35 -2.99
CA LEU A 58 0.55 7.72 -2.98
C LEU A 58 0.29 8.22 -1.55
N PHE A 59 -0.23 7.36 -0.68
CA PHE A 59 -0.41 7.69 0.74
C PHE A 59 0.91 7.99 1.45
N ARG A 60 1.95 7.17 1.19
CA ARG A 60 3.31 7.44 1.68
C ARG A 60 3.85 8.76 1.13
N LEU A 61 3.76 8.99 -0.18
CA LEU A 61 4.23 10.24 -0.81
C LEU A 61 3.58 11.49 -0.21
N ALA A 62 2.28 11.41 0.12
CA ALA A 62 1.54 12.51 0.72
C ALA A 62 1.82 12.72 2.22
N THR A 63 2.34 11.71 2.92
CA THR A 63 2.54 11.74 4.38
C THR A 63 4.01 11.85 4.77
N ASP A 64 4.82 10.86 4.39
CA ASP A 64 6.27 10.86 4.55
C ASP A 64 6.95 10.23 3.31
N PRO A 65 7.32 11.04 2.31
CA PRO A 65 7.98 10.55 1.10
C PRO A 65 9.39 9.98 1.38
N THR A 66 9.97 10.26 2.56
CA THR A 66 11.32 9.85 2.94
C THR A 66 11.38 8.56 3.76
N TYR A 67 10.24 8.04 4.21
CA TYR A 67 10.18 6.83 5.03
C TYR A 67 10.70 5.58 4.28
N GLY A 68 11.81 4.99 4.73
CA GLY A 68 12.41 3.81 4.12
C GLY A 68 13.34 4.14 2.94
N ASP A 69 14.14 3.16 2.53
CA ASP A 69 15.30 3.41 1.63
C ASP A 69 14.93 3.45 0.14
N GLU A 70 13.71 3.04 -0.21
CA GLU A 70 13.23 2.93 -1.59
C GLU A 70 12.44 4.16 -2.01
N SER A 71 12.62 4.60 -3.26
CA SER A 71 11.84 5.70 -3.85
C SER A 71 10.43 5.23 -4.22
N PRO A 72 9.35 5.85 -3.68
CA PRO A 72 7.98 5.50 -4.06
C PRO A 72 7.72 5.64 -5.56
N TRP A 73 8.34 6.63 -6.22
CA TRP A 73 8.20 6.83 -7.66
C TRP A 73 8.89 5.73 -8.48
N ARG A 74 10.03 5.21 -8.01
CA ARG A 74 10.67 4.04 -8.64
C ARG A 74 9.78 2.82 -8.54
N ASP A 75 9.14 2.61 -7.38
CA ASP A 75 8.19 1.52 -7.19
C ASP A 75 7.02 1.63 -8.16
N ILE A 76 6.37 2.80 -8.23
CA ILE A 76 5.25 3.07 -9.14
C ILE A 76 5.67 2.84 -10.60
N CYS A 77 6.85 3.31 -11.00
CA CYS A 77 7.39 3.09 -12.33
C CYS A 77 7.61 1.58 -12.60
N GLY A 78 8.20 0.87 -11.64
CA GLY A 78 8.39 -0.58 -11.72
C GLY A 78 7.08 -1.35 -11.87
N TYR A 79 6.03 -0.98 -11.12
CA TYR A 79 4.70 -1.59 -11.27
C TYR A 79 4.11 -1.32 -12.66
N SER A 80 4.29 -0.10 -13.18
CA SER A 80 3.83 0.26 -14.51
C SER A 80 4.54 -0.55 -15.61
N LEU A 81 5.87 -0.72 -15.50
CA LEU A 81 6.65 -1.55 -16.42
C LEU A 81 6.18 -3.01 -16.41
N LEU A 82 5.92 -3.57 -15.22
CA LEU A 82 5.43 -4.94 -15.09
C LEU A 82 4.00 -5.13 -15.62
N SER A 83 3.15 -4.10 -15.56
CA SER A 83 1.79 -4.16 -16.13
C SER A 83 1.74 -3.95 -17.65
N MET A 84 2.79 -3.38 -18.25
CA MET A 84 2.86 -3.17 -19.70
C MET A 84 3.47 -4.35 -20.48
N GLY A 85 4.21 -5.22 -19.80
CA GLY A 85 4.87 -6.40 -20.39
C GLY A 85 4.03 -7.65 -20.26
#